data_AF-A0A401UAA6-F1
#
_entry.id   AF-A0A401UAA6-F1
#
_cell.length_a   1.000
_cell.length_b   1.000
_cell.length_c   1.000
_cell.angle_alpha   90.00
_cell.angle_beta   90.00
_cell.angle_gamma   90.00
#
_symmetry.space_group_name_H-M   'P 1'
#
loop_
_entity.id
_entity.type
_entity.pdbx_description
1 polymer ?
#
loop_
_entity_poly.entity_id
_entity_poly.type
_entity_poly.pdbx_seq_one_letter_code
_entity_poly.pdbx_strand_id
1 'polypeptide(L)'
;MHFVISIFFVLTLIISHLTTETEFPKTDRHGFLPYDYYEHQLAVSLDYHPGSKLANWIFGGFNSHAAHHLFPKLPHTTYNLISPTIKSLAIKYRLPYNEMSLIDAIFSHYKYLKKLGQQ
;
A
#
# COMPACT_ATOMS: atom_id res chain seq x y z
N MET A 1 21.05 13.10 12.12
CA MET A 1 19.72 12.62 12.56
C MET A 1 18.63 12.88 11.52
N HIS A 2 18.45 14.12 11.04
CA HIS A 2 17.41 14.46 10.06
C HIS A 2 17.45 13.62 8.77
N PHE A 3 18.64 13.42 8.17
CA PHE A 3 18.78 12.61 6.96
C PHE A 3 18.23 11.17 7.10
N VAL A 4 18.56 10.49 8.20
CA VAL A 4 18.11 9.11 8.47
C VAL A 4 16.60 9.06 8.67
N ILE A 5 16.06 10.01 9.43
CA ILE A 5 14.60 10.12 9.67
C ILE A 5 13.86 10.40 8.37
N SER A 6 14.38 11.30 7.52
CA SER A 6 13.80 11.61 6.21
C SER A 6 13.78 10.39 5.30
N ILE A 7 14.89 9.64 5.22
CA ILE A 7 14.93 8.39 4.46
C ILE A 7 13.91 7.38 4.98
N PHE A 8 13.86 7.19 6.29
CA PHE A 8 12.88 6.28 6.90
C PHE A 8 11.45 6.67 6.54
N PHE A 9 11.09 7.95 6.67
CA PHE A 9 9.75 8.44 6.37
C PHE A 9 9.39 8.28 4.88
N VAL A 10 10.30 8.66 3.98
CA VAL A 10 10.12 8.52 2.53
C VAL A 10 9.92 7.05 2.16
N LEU A 11 10.80 6.16 2.61
CA LEU A 11 10.72 4.74 2.26
C LEU A 11 9.53 4.04 2.92
N THR A 12 9.00 4.56 4.03
CA THR A 12 7.85 3.95 4.71
C THR A 12 6.51 4.37 4.09
N LEU A 13 6.35 5.65 3.75
CA LEU A 13 5.06 6.19 3.26
C LEU A 13 4.91 6.18 1.75
N ILE A 14 5.94 6.59 1.01
CA ILE A 14 5.82 6.76 -0.44
C ILE A 14 5.71 5.41 -1.13
N ILE A 15 6.42 4.40 -0.60
CA ILE A 15 6.45 3.06 -1.17
C ILE A 15 5.08 2.36 -1.08
N SER A 16 4.21 2.73 -0.13
CA SER A 16 2.86 2.18 -0.06
C SER A 16 1.96 2.58 -1.22
N HIS A 17 2.36 3.55 -2.05
CA HIS A 17 1.58 4.05 -3.19
C HIS A 17 2.34 4.13 -4.51
N LEU A 18 3.66 4.39 -4.50
CA LEU A 18 4.42 4.64 -5.74
C LEU A 18 5.25 3.42 -6.14
N THR A 19 4.60 2.33 -6.56
CA THR A 19 5.27 1.08 -6.97
C THR A 19 4.77 0.61 -8.33
N THR A 20 5.42 -0.40 -8.91
CA THR A 20 4.98 -0.93 -10.21
C THR A 20 3.69 -1.75 -10.14
N GLU A 21 3.28 -2.17 -8.95
CA GLU A 21 2.10 -2.99 -8.68
C GLU A 21 0.86 -2.16 -8.38
N THR A 22 1.05 -0.98 -7.78
CA THR A 22 -0.02 -0.02 -7.51
C THR A 22 -0.51 0.64 -8.79
N GLU A 23 -1.83 0.79 -8.90
CA GLU A 23 -2.45 1.38 -10.08
C GLU A 23 -2.69 2.89 -9.93
N PHE A 24 -2.67 3.59 -11.07
CA PHE A 24 -3.02 5.00 -11.18
C PHE A 24 -4.11 5.17 -12.25
N PRO A 25 -5.34 4.71 -11.96
CA PRO A 25 -6.41 4.73 -12.95
C PRO A 25 -6.76 6.17 -13.35
N LYS A 26 -7.00 6.38 -14.64
CA LYS A 26 -7.57 7.63 -15.16
C LYS A 26 -9.08 7.52 -15.19
N THR A 27 -9.75 8.65 -15.08
CA THR A 27 -11.19 8.70 -15.26
C THR A 27 -11.58 8.44 -16.70
N ASP A 28 -12.76 7.87 -16.89
CA ASP A 28 -13.39 7.79 -18.20
C ASP A 28 -13.86 9.18 -18.70
N ARG A 29 -14.51 9.21 -19.87
CA ARG A 29 -15.06 10.44 -20.47
C ARG A 29 -16.17 11.10 -19.64
N HIS A 30 -16.74 10.39 -18.67
CA HIS A 30 -17.79 10.87 -17.79
C HIS A 30 -17.25 11.26 -16.40
N GLY A 31 -15.95 11.09 -16.15
CA GLY A 31 -15.30 11.43 -14.88
C GLY A 31 -15.30 10.31 -13.85
N PHE A 32 -15.68 9.08 -14.22
CA PHE A 32 -15.71 7.94 -13.29
C PHE A 32 -14.40 7.14 -13.32
N LEU A 33 -13.97 6.69 -12.15
CA LEU A 33 -12.90 5.71 -12.00
C LEU A 33 -13.45 4.29 -12.29
N PRO A 34 -12.59 3.34 -12.69
CA PRO A 34 -13.01 1.98 -13.03
C PRO A 34 -13.40 1.12 -11.81
N TYR A 35 -13.21 1.64 -10.60
CA TYR A 35 -13.37 0.91 -9.33
C TYR A 35 -14.42 1.58 -8.44
N ASP A 36 -15.07 0.77 -7.60
CA ASP A 36 -15.71 1.33 -6.41
C ASP A 36 -14.66 1.84 -5.40
N TYR A 37 -15.12 2.49 -4.33
CA TYR A 37 -14.22 3.05 -3.33
C TYR A 37 -13.28 2.00 -2.72
N TYR A 38 -13.79 0.82 -2.36
CA TYR A 38 -13.05 -0.19 -1.62
C TYR A 38 -12.04 -0.89 -2.54
N GLU A 39 -12.46 -1.25 -3.75
CA GLU A 39 -11.58 -1.80 -4.77
C GLU A 39 -10.48 -0.81 -5.13
N HIS A 40 -10.81 0.49 -5.24
CA HIS A 40 -9.83 1.53 -5.49
C HIS A 40 -8.76 1.57 -4.40
N GLN A 41 -9.14 1.58 -3.11
CA GLN A 41 -8.17 1.59 -2.02
C GLN A 41 -7.21 0.41 -2.07
N LEU A 42 -7.68 -0.76 -2.51
CA LEU A 42 -6.85 -1.94 -2.68
C LEU A 42 -5.93 -1.87 -3.91
N ALA A 43 -6.44 -1.35 -5.03
CA ALA A 43 -5.70 -1.23 -6.29
C ALA A 43 -4.54 -0.23 -6.19
N VAL A 44 -4.74 0.88 -5.48
CA VAL A 44 -3.76 1.97 -5.40
C VAL A 44 -2.82 1.85 -4.20
N SER A 45 -2.93 0.80 -3.39
CA SER A 45 -2.12 0.60 -2.19
C SER A 45 -1.24 -0.64 -2.27
N LEU A 46 -0.13 -0.60 -1.54
CA LEU A 46 0.78 -1.71 -1.31
C LEU A 46 1.02 -1.91 0.18
N ASP A 47 0.86 -3.16 0.64
CA ASP A 47 1.23 -3.59 1.98
C ASP A 47 2.64 -4.22 1.99
N TYR A 48 3.35 -4.11 3.11
CA TYR A 48 4.60 -4.85 3.32
C TYR A 48 4.66 -5.46 4.73
N HIS A 49 4.68 -6.79 4.79
CA HIS A 49 4.57 -7.55 6.04
C HIS A 49 3.39 -7.14 6.95
N PRO A 50 2.16 -6.94 6.42
CA PRO A 50 1.06 -6.35 7.18
C PRO A 50 0.57 -7.23 8.35
N GLY A 51 0.76 -8.55 8.29
CA GLY A 51 0.46 -9.47 9.40
C GLY A 51 1.52 -9.55 10.50
N SER A 52 2.69 -8.92 10.34
CA SER A 52 3.80 -9.02 11.30
C SER A 52 3.64 -8.03 12.45
N LYS A 53 3.59 -8.53 13.69
CA LYS A 53 3.56 -7.69 14.90
C LYS A 53 4.77 -6.78 15.00
N LEU A 54 5.96 -7.31 14.67
CA LEU A 54 7.21 -6.54 14.71
C LEU A 54 7.21 -5.44 13.64
N ALA A 55 6.79 -5.75 12.41
CA ALA A 55 6.71 -4.74 11.35
C ALA A 55 5.72 -3.63 11.71
N ASN A 56 4.52 -3.98 12.20
CA ASN A 56 3.54 -2.97 12.61
C ASN A 56 4.02 -2.11 13.78
N TRP A 57 4.82 -2.65 14.70
CA TRP A 57 5.44 -1.88 15.77
C TRP A 57 6.52 -0.90 15.24
N ILE A 58 7.38 -1.36 14.31
CA ILE A 58 8.42 -0.51 13.70
C ILE A 58 7.82 0.61 12.85
N PHE A 59 6.82 0.27 12.02
CA PHE A 59 6.24 1.19 11.03
C PHE A 59 4.97 1.89 11.51
N GLY A 60 4.53 1.67 12.76
CA GLY A 60 3.32 2.29 13.28
C GLY A 60 2.05 2.00 12.46
N GLY A 61 2.02 0.86 11.76
CA GLY A 61 0.92 0.44 10.88
C GLY A 61 0.94 1.01 9.46
N PHE A 62 1.91 1.85 9.07
CA PHE A 62 2.03 2.35 7.69
C PHE A 62 2.24 1.24 6.65
N ASN A 63 2.77 0.10 7.11
CA ASN A 63 3.01 -1.11 6.34
C ASN A 63 1.74 -1.93 6.05
N SER A 64 0.61 -1.56 6.66
CA SER A 64 -0.74 -2.11 6.45
C SER A 64 -1.65 -1.05 5.84
N HIS A 65 -1.28 -0.55 4.67
CA HIS A 65 -1.91 0.59 4.01
C HIS A 65 -3.33 0.30 3.53
N ALA A 66 -3.60 -0.92 3.07
CA ALA A 66 -4.95 -1.35 2.73
C ALA A 66 -5.89 -1.27 3.93
N ALA A 67 -5.44 -1.74 5.11
CA ALA A 67 -6.21 -1.65 6.35
C ALA A 67 -6.46 -0.19 6.78
N HIS A 68 -5.46 0.67 6.64
CA HIS A 68 -5.56 2.09 6.94
C HIS A 68 -6.65 2.80 6.12
N HIS A 69 -6.69 2.56 4.81
CA HIS A 69 -7.67 3.22 3.93
C HIS A 69 -9.06 2.61 4.01
N LEU A 70 -9.18 1.29 4.16
CA LEU A 70 -10.49 0.63 4.30
C LEU A 70 -11.16 0.91 5.64
N PHE A 71 -10.37 1.07 6.71
CA PHE A 71 -10.87 1.23 8.07
C PHE A 71 -10.15 2.36 8.84
N PRO A 72 -10.22 3.62 8.37
CA PRO A 72 -9.43 4.74 8.92
C PRO A 72 -9.80 5.10 10.36
N LYS A 73 -10.93 4.61 10.87
CA LYS A 73 -11.38 4.80 12.25
C LYS A 73 -10.81 3.76 13.23
N LEU A 74 -10.24 2.67 12.74
CA LEU A 74 -9.61 1.66 13.59
C LEU A 74 -8.21 2.11 14.00
N PRO A 75 -7.79 1.81 15.24
CA PRO A 75 -6.42 2.11 15.67
C PRO A 75 -5.43 1.23 14.91
N HIS A 76 -4.29 1.79 14.51
CA HIS A 76 -3.25 1.08 13.74
C HIS A 76 -2.73 -0.19 14.42
N THR A 77 -2.84 -0.29 15.75
CA THR A 77 -2.51 -1.49 16.53
C THR A 77 -3.39 -2.69 16.22
N THR A 78 -4.52 -2.50 15.54
CA THR A 78 -5.42 -3.58 15.09
C THR A 78 -5.14 -4.03 13.66
N TYR A 79 -4.35 -3.28 12.89
CA TYR A 79 -4.15 -3.56 11.47
C TYR A 79 -3.55 -4.94 11.24
N ASN A 80 -2.56 -5.35 12.04
CA ASN A 80 -1.98 -6.68 11.94
C ASN A 80 -2.98 -7.84 12.16
N LEU A 81 -4.09 -7.60 12.85
CA LEU A 81 -5.15 -8.58 13.09
C LEU A 81 -6.12 -8.67 11.90
N ILE A 82 -6.37 -7.56 11.22
CA ILE A 82 -7.37 -7.49 10.14
C ILE A 82 -6.77 -7.66 8.74
N SER A 83 -5.49 -7.31 8.53
CA SER A 83 -4.83 -7.44 7.22
C SER A 83 -4.88 -8.85 6.64
N PRO A 84 -4.69 -9.95 7.41
CA PRO A 84 -4.87 -11.30 6.88
C PRO A 84 -6.29 -11.59 6.37
N THR A 85 -7.30 -11.04 7.06
CA THR A 85 -8.71 -11.15 6.66
C THR A 85 -8.99 -10.33 5.40
N ILE A 86 -8.47 -9.10 5.31
CA ILE A 86 -8.58 -8.25 4.12
C ILE A 86 -7.99 -8.98 2.90
N LYS A 87 -6.75 -9.50 3.02
CA LYS A 87 -6.09 -10.29 1.97
C LYS A 87 -6.95 -11.48 1.53
N SER A 88 -7.43 -12.27 2.49
CA SER A 88 -8.24 -13.46 2.22
C SER A 88 -9.52 -13.11 1.46
N LEU A 89 -10.21 -12.05 1.86
CA LEU A 89 -11.43 -11.58 1.18
C LEU A 89 -11.13 -11.02 -0.20
N ALA A 90 -10.06 -10.24 -0.37
CA ALA A 90 -9.65 -9.72 -1.66
C ALA A 90 -9.38 -10.86 -2.66
N ILE A 91 -8.63 -11.88 -2.25
CA ILE A 91 -8.38 -13.08 -3.08
C ILE A 91 -9.70 -13.80 -3.39
N LYS A 92 -10.56 -14.03 -2.39
CA LYS A 92 -11.85 -14.72 -2.55
C LYS A 92 -12.74 -14.03 -3.59
N TYR A 93 -12.81 -12.70 -3.56
CA TYR A 93 -13.66 -11.91 -4.45
C TYR A 93 -12.93 -11.43 -5.72
N ARG A 94 -11.69 -11.88 -5.93
CA ARG A 94 -10.84 -11.49 -7.08
C ARG A 94 -10.62 -9.98 -7.18
N LEU A 95 -10.53 -9.31 -6.04
CA LEU A 95 -10.15 -7.91 -5.93
C LEU A 95 -8.62 -7.79 -5.96
N PRO A 96 -8.08 -6.64 -6.44
CA PRO A 96 -6.66 -6.36 -6.32
C PRO A 96 -6.22 -6.40 -4.85
N TYR A 97 -5.01 -6.85 -4.60
CA TYR A 97 -4.37 -6.77 -3.30
C TYR A 97 -2.86 -6.93 -3.48
N ASN A 98 -2.12 -5.84 -3.26
CA ASN A 98 -0.67 -5.84 -3.43
C ASN A 98 0.00 -6.02 -2.08
N GLU A 99 0.85 -7.05 -1.96
CA GLU A 99 1.68 -7.29 -0.78
C GLU A 99 3.04 -7.82 -1.20
N MET A 100 4.12 -7.29 -0.63
CA MET A 100 5.47 -7.79 -0.85
C MET A 100 6.39 -7.58 0.37
N SER A 101 7.65 -8.02 0.27
CA SER A 101 8.63 -7.68 1.31
C SER A 101 9.03 -6.20 1.22
N LEU A 102 9.50 -5.60 2.32
CA LEU A 102 9.96 -4.21 2.30
C LEU A 102 11.07 -3.97 1.25
N ILE A 103 11.98 -4.95 1.11
CA ILE A 103 13.09 -4.85 0.16
C ILE A 103 12.55 -4.85 -1.28
N ASP A 104 11.62 -5.75 -1.60
CA ASP A 104 10.99 -5.79 -2.92
C ASP A 104 10.21 -4.49 -3.21
N ALA A 105 9.54 -3.95 -2.20
CA ALA A 105 8.80 -2.69 -2.31
C ALA A 105 9.71 -1.51 -2.63
N ILE A 106 10.90 -1.45 -2.02
CA ILE A 106 11.94 -0.48 -2.35
C ILE A 106 12.41 -0.63 -3.79
N PHE A 107 12.74 -1.85 -4.23
CA PHE A 107 13.16 -2.08 -5.61
C PHE A 107 12.07 -1.73 -6.62
N SER A 108 10.82 -2.10 -6.33
CA SER A 108 9.66 -1.76 -7.15
C SER A 108 9.48 -0.25 -7.27
N HIS A 109 9.60 0.48 -6.16
CA HIS A 109 9.53 1.94 -6.14
C HIS A 109 10.58 2.57 -7.07
N TYR A 110 11.83 2.17 -6.98
CA TYR A 110 12.87 2.70 -7.87
C TYR A 110 12.64 2.33 -9.34
N LYS A 111 12.11 1.14 -9.62
CA LYS A 111 11.73 0.73 -10.98
C LYS A 111 10.58 1.61 -11.51
N TYR A 112 9.60 1.91 -10.67
CA TYR A 112 8.50 2.83 -10.99
C TYR A 112 9.02 4.23 -11.30
N LEU A 113 9.91 4.79 -10.47
CA LEU A 113 10.54 6.10 -10.72
C LEU A 113 11.34 6.12 -12.03
N LYS A 114 12.10 5.06 -12.33
CA LYS A 114 12.83 4.94 -13.60
C LYS A 114 11.88 4.95 -14.80
N LYS A 115 10.76 4.24 -14.71
CA LYS A 115 9.72 4.22 -15.75
C LYS A 115 9.10 5.61 -15.94
N LEU A 116 8.81 6.31 -14.85
CA LEU A 116 8.28 7.69 -14.91
C LEU A 116 9.27 8.66 -15.56
N GLY A 117 10.57 8.57 -15.25
CA GLY A 117 11.59 9.44 -15.85
C GLY A 117 11.87 9.18 -17.34
N GLN A 118 11.23 8.17 -17.94
CA GLN A 118 11.32 7.83 -19.36
C GLN A 118 10.05 8.21 -20.15
N GLN A 119 9.05 8.76 -19.46
CA GLN A 119 7.81 9.28 -20.06
C GLN A 119 7.95 10.78 -20.32
#